data_AF-A0A1B3BD68-F1
#
_entry.id   AF-A0A1B3BD68-F1
#
_cell.length_a   1.000
_cell.length_b   1.000
_cell.length_c   1.000
_cell.angle_alpha   90.00
_cell.angle_beta   90.00
_cell.angle_gamma   90.00
#
_symmetry.space_group_name_H-M   'P 1'
#
loop_
_entity.id
_entity.type
_entity.pdbx_description
1 polymer ?
#
loop_
_entity_poly.entity_id
_entity_poly.type
_entity_poly.pdbx_seq_one_letter_code
_entity_poly.pdbx_strand_id
1 'polypeptide(L)'
;MNIIKDLGKGLYTLLFIAPLFWIIPALIEGIQHFVEVQLGMFTLGDSVEPGTETVIRLAFGFLKVLGIIVPSLLILKLSAQHWDKSKLFPLTTFERNLILVTAVLVLAALIFVTYFGASFTAWLSTKTDIPASIAPFIPLLVLLLPMFLFRDRLVKGLLKLCGVHLEGELSPKSYLFELLYTAFPILLVGAPMVLHYKLNGWAMGTQGWELFGLLSADSVLVGLMALLIGLSFRLAVTCVYSKELKKP
;
A
#
# COMPACT_ATOMS: atom_id res chain seq x y z
N MET A 1 14.11 -11.75 -21.01
CA MET A 1 14.31 -11.68 -19.55
C MET A 1 13.51 -12.81 -18.92
N ASN A 2 14.12 -13.67 -18.09
CA ASN A 2 13.40 -14.74 -17.40
C ASN A 2 12.76 -14.17 -16.12
N ILE A 3 11.43 -14.01 -16.14
CA ILE A 3 10.65 -13.38 -15.05
C ILE A 3 10.88 -14.11 -13.72
N ILE A 4 10.96 -15.44 -13.73
CA ILE A 4 11.18 -16.25 -12.52
C ILE A 4 12.55 -15.95 -11.93
N LYS A 5 13.60 -15.88 -12.75
CA LYS A 5 14.96 -15.54 -12.28
C LYS A 5 15.03 -14.11 -11.73
N ASP A 6 14.34 -13.16 -12.36
CA ASP A 6 14.30 -11.76 -11.91
C ASP A 6 13.55 -11.62 -10.56
N LEU A 7 12.40 -12.28 -10.42
CA LEU A 7 11.65 -12.35 -9.16
C LEU A 7 12.46 -13.01 -8.04
N GLY A 8 13.13 -14.14 -8.33
CA GLY A 8 13.95 -14.84 -7.35
C GLY A 8 15.13 -13.98 -6.86
N LYS A 9 15.83 -13.30 -7.79
CA LYS A 9 16.89 -12.33 -7.44
C LYS A 9 16.32 -11.16 -6.62
N GLY A 10 15.15 -10.66 -7.01
CA GLY A 10 14.45 -9.59 -6.29
C GLY A 10 14.13 -9.98 -4.86
N LEU A 11 13.45 -11.11 -4.66
CA LEU A 11 13.10 -11.61 -3.34
C LEU A 11 14.34 -11.82 -2.45
N TYR A 12 15.40 -12.44 -2.98
CA TYR A 12 16.66 -12.59 -2.26
C TYR A 12 17.28 -11.25 -1.86
N THR A 13 17.28 -10.28 -2.79
CA THR A 13 17.80 -8.93 -2.52
C THR A 13 16.99 -8.26 -1.43
N LEU A 14 15.67 -8.34 -1.47
CA LEU A 14 14.78 -7.68 -0.51
C LEU A 14 14.80 -8.32 0.88
N LEU A 15 14.91 -9.64 0.96
CA LEU A 15 14.94 -10.35 2.24
C LEU A 15 16.28 -10.19 2.96
N PHE A 16 17.40 -10.29 2.22
CA PHE A 16 18.72 -10.44 2.85
C PHE A 16 19.65 -9.26 2.61
N ILE A 17 19.58 -8.60 1.45
CA ILE A 17 20.51 -7.52 1.09
C ILE A 17 19.97 -6.14 1.47
N ALA A 18 18.66 -5.96 1.35
CA ALA A 18 17.95 -4.72 1.65
C ALA A 18 16.79 -4.97 2.63
N PRO A 19 17.06 -5.59 3.80
CA PRO A 19 16.01 -6.02 4.73
C PRO A 19 15.19 -4.85 5.30
N LEU A 20 15.73 -3.63 5.25
CA LEU A 20 15.02 -2.43 5.68
C LEU A 20 13.68 -2.23 4.97
N PHE A 21 13.50 -2.75 3.75
CA PHE A 21 12.24 -2.64 3.01
C PHE A 21 11.07 -3.38 3.67
N TRP A 22 11.34 -4.41 4.48
CA TRP A 22 10.29 -5.13 5.21
C TRP A 22 10.37 -4.89 6.72
N ILE A 23 11.57 -4.69 7.28
CA ILE A 23 11.77 -4.40 8.70
C ILE A 23 11.10 -3.09 9.09
N ILE A 24 11.23 -2.02 8.30
CA ILE A 24 10.62 -0.72 8.63
C ILE A 24 9.09 -0.82 8.74
N PRO A 25 8.35 -1.32 7.72
CA PRO A 25 6.90 -1.50 7.86
C PRO A 25 6.53 -2.42 9.02
N ALA A 26 7.29 -3.49 9.27
CA ALA A 26 7.02 -4.38 10.40
C ALA A 26 7.20 -3.67 11.76
N LEU A 27 8.25 -2.86 11.92
CA LEU A 27 8.46 -2.09 13.15
C LEU A 27 7.37 -1.05 13.37
N ILE A 28 6.94 -0.36 12.31
CA ILE A 28 5.85 0.62 12.40
C ILE A 28 4.54 -0.06 12.81
N GLU A 29 4.23 -1.23 12.22
CA GLU A 29 3.07 -2.04 12.62
C GLU A 29 3.16 -2.47 14.09
N GLY A 30 4.33 -2.95 14.52
CA GLY A 30 4.55 -3.35 15.91
C GLY A 30 4.38 -2.21 16.90
N ILE A 31 4.83 -0.99 16.55
CA ILE A 31 4.61 0.20 17.38
C ILE A 31 3.12 0.56 17.41
N GLN A 32 2.41 0.49 16.28
CA GLN A 32 0.97 0.71 16.25
C GLN A 32 0.26 -0.27 17.19
N HIS A 33 0.52 -1.57 17.05
CA HIS A 33 -0.04 -2.60 17.92
C HIS A 33 0.27 -2.36 19.40
N PHE A 34 1.51 -1.99 19.73
CA PHE A 34 1.86 -1.65 21.10
C PHE A 34 0.99 -0.52 21.65
N VAL A 35 0.77 0.53 20.86
CA VAL A 35 -0.09 1.67 21.23
C VAL A 35 -1.55 1.25 21.35
N GLU A 36 -2.07 0.44 20.42
CA GLU A 36 -3.45 -0.08 20.48
C GLU A 36 -3.69 -0.94 21.73
N VAL A 37 -2.70 -1.73 22.16
CA VAL A 37 -2.75 -2.45 23.43
C VAL A 37 -2.80 -1.48 24.63
N GLN A 38 -2.00 -0.42 24.65
CA GLN A 38 -2.05 0.60 25.72
C GLN A 38 -3.39 1.34 25.75
N LEU A 39 -4.06 1.47 24.60
CA LEU A 39 -5.39 2.05 24.49
C LEU A 39 -6.52 1.07 24.88
N GLY A 40 -6.20 -0.18 25.23
CA GLY A 40 -7.19 -1.18 25.62
C GLY A 40 -7.95 -1.81 24.44
N MET A 41 -7.51 -1.62 23.20
CA MET A 41 -8.28 -2.07 22.02
C MET A 41 -8.41 -3.60 21.89
N PHE A 42 -7.59 -4.35 22.61
CA PHE A 42 -7.64 -5.82 22.62
C PHE A 42 -8.36 -6.39 23.85
N THR A 43 -8.94 -5.56 24.74
CA THR A 43 -9.77 -6.05 25.84
C THR A 43 -11.20 -6.32 25.37
N LEU A 44 -11.86 -7.33 25.94
CA LEU A 44 -13.26 -7.65 25.65
C LEU A 44 -14.16 -6.67 26.41
N GLY A 45 -14.90 -5.83 25.70
CA GLY A 45 -16.00 -5.04 26.27
C GLY A 45 -15.66 -3.61 26.67
N ASP A 46 -14.39 -3.18 26.59
CA ASP A 46 -14.04 -1.77 26.76
C ASP A 46 -14.19 -1.04 25.41
N SER A 47 -15.28 -0.29 25.26
CA SER A 47 -15.35 0.74 24.22
C SER A 47 -14.48 1.91 24.66
N VAL A 48 -13.33 2.09 24.02
CA VAL A 48 -12.48 3.28 24.20
C VAL A 48 -13.33 4.54 23.94
N GLU A 49 -13.09 5.61 24.72
CA GLU A 49 -13.82 6.88 24.56
C GLU A 49 -13.75 7.39 23.10
N PRO A 50 -14.91 7.70 22.48
CA PRO A 50 -14.94 8.16 21.10
C PRO A 50 -14.21 9.51 20.93
N GLY A 51 -13.09 9.53 20.19
CA GLY A 51 -12.46 10.76 19.71
C GLY A 51 -10.93 10.86 19.86
N THR A 52 -10.38 10.51 21.03
CA THR A 52 -8.93 10.59 21.31
C THR A 52 -8.17 9.42 20.65
N GLU A 53 -8.79 8.24 20.66
CA GLU A 53 -8.36 7.04 19.94
C GLU A 53 -8.21 7.35 18.43
N THR A 54 -9.09 8.18 17.89
CA THR A 54 -9.20 8.44 16.45
C THR A 54 -7.98 9.16 15.89
N VAL A 55 -7.42 10.14 16.62
CA VAL A 55 -6.25 10.90 16.14
C VAL A 55 -4.98 10.06 16.22
N ILE A 56 -4.77 9.33 17.32
CA ILE A 56 -3.60 8.45 17.48
C ILE A 56 -3.64 7.34 16.43
N ARG A 57 -4.81 6.72 16.21
CA ARG A 57 -5.01 5.71 15.17
C ARG A 57 -4.80 6.26 13.77
N LEU A 58 -5.24 7.49 13.50
CA LEU A 58 -4.98 8.14 12.23
C LEU A 58 -3.48 8.35 12.00
N ALA A 59 -2.74 8.80 13.02
CA ALA A 59 -1.30 9.03 12.93
C ALA A 59 -0.54 7.72 12.68
N PHE A 60 -0.83 6.66 13.43
CA PHE A 60 -0.19 5.36 13.23
C PHE A 60 -0.64 4.68 11.92
N GLY A 61 -1.91 4.77 11.56
CA GLY A 61 -2.42 4.33 10.26
C GLY A 61 -1.72 5.05 9.11
N PHE A 62 -1.47 6.35 9.23
CA PHE A 62 -0.70 7.13 8.27
C PHE A 62 0.74 6.64 8.14
N LEU A 63 1.43 6.45 9.27
CA LEU A 63 2.80 5.94 9.30
C LEU A 63 2.88 4.51 8.73
N LYS A 64 1.93 3.64 9.07
CA LYS A 64 1.82 2.26 8.55
C LYS A 64 1.72 2.27 7.03
N VAL A 65 0.77 3.04 6.50
CA VAL A 65 0.54 3.10 5.04
C VAL A 65 1.77 3.69 4.33
N LEU A 66 2.40 4.73 4.87
CA LEU A 66 3.66 5.25 4.34
C LEU A 66 4.80 4.23 4.40
N GLY A 67 4.90 3.52 5.51
CA GLY A 67 5.85 2.44 5.74
C GLY A 67 5.71 1.30 4.74
N ILE A 68 4.55 1.14 4.11
CA ILE A 68 4.31 0.17 3.04
C ILE A 68 4.56 0.79 1.65
N ILE A 69 3.97 1.95 1.38
CA ILE A 69 3.97 2.55 0.02
C ILE A 69 5.37 3.03 -0.36
N VAL A 70 6.10 3.70 0.54
CA VAL A 70 7.43 4.24 0.22
C VAL A 70 8.41 3.12 -0.12
N PRO A 71 8.55 2.05 0.70
CA PRO A 71 9.27 0.85 0.29
C PRO A 71 8.82 0.28 -1.04
N SER A 72 7.50 0.17 -1.29
CA SER A 72 6.98 -0.38 -2.55
C SER A 72 7.42 0.41 -3.78
N LEU A 73 7.42 1.75 -3.70
CA LEU A 73 7.92 2.63 -4.77
C LEU A 73 9.43 2.48 -4.98
N LEU A 74 10.19 2.37 -3.89
CA LEU A 74 11.64 2.18 -3.95
C LEU A 74 12.02 0.78 -4.46
N ILE A 75 11.23 -0.24 -4.16
CA ILE A 75 11.37 -1.59 -4.75
C ILE A 75 11.14 -1.51 -6.26
N LEU A 76 10.11 -0.77 -6.70
CA LEU A 76 9.87 -0.55 -8.12
C LEU A 76 11.10 0.11 -8.80
N LYS A 77 11.63 1.20 -8.23
CA LYS A 77 12.86 1.84 -8.71
C LYS A 77 14.03 0.86 -8.76
N LEU A 78 14.30 0.16 -7.66
CA LEU A 78 15.41 -0.77 -7.52
C LEU A 78 15.32 -1.91 -8.57
N SER A 79 14.12 -2.44 -8.76
CA SER A 79 13.85 -3.49 -9.75
C SER A 79 14.06 -3.01 -11.19
N ALA A 80 13.68 -1.76 -11.50
CA ALA A 80 13.95 -1.13 -12.79
C ALA A 80 15.46 -0.94 -13.04
N GLN A 81 16.24 -0.76 -11.97
CA GLN A 81 17.71 -0.69 -12.00
C GLN A 81 18.39 -2.07 -11.85
N HIS A 82 17.70 -3.16 -12.21
CA HIS A 82 18.23 -4.53 -12.17
C HIS A 82 18.75 -4.99 -10.80
N TRP A 83 18.14 -4.45 -9.73
CA TRP A 83 18.50 -4.72 -8.33
C TRP A 83 19.86 -4.14 -7.93
N ASP A 84 20.35 -3.12 -8.63
CA ASP A 84 21.57 -2.39 -8.29
C ASP A 84 21.31 -1.37 -7.16
N LYS A 85 21.71 -1.73 -5.94
CA LYS A 85 21.54 -0.90 -4.74
C LYS A 85 22.29 0.43 -4.80
N SER A 86 23.37 0.53 -5.60
CA SER A 86 24.15 1.77 -5.72
C SER A 86 23.34 2.88 -6.40
N LYS A 87 22.30 2.53 -7.17
CA LYS A 87 21.42 3.46 -7.89
C LYS A 87 20.16 3.83 -7.12
N LEU A 88 19.97 3.27 -5.92
CA LEU A 88 18.81 3.57 -5.10
C LEU A 88 18.86 4.99 -4.54
N PHE A 89 20.05 5.43 -4.13
CA PHE A 89 20.30 6.74 -3.51
C PHE A 89 21.49 7.46 -4.17
N PRO A 90 21.54 8.81 -4.12
CA PRO A 90 20.54 9.71 -3.54
C PRO A 90 19.24 9.76 -4.35
N LEU A 91 18.14 10.15 -3.69
CA LEU A 91 16.88 10.38 -4.39
C LEU A 91 16.92 11.67 -5.20
N THR A 92 16.42 11.62 -6.43
CA THR A 92 16.25 12.79 -7.30
C THR A 92 15.16 13.72 -6.77
N THR A 93 15.14 14.98 -7.22
CA THR A 93 14.07 15.94 -6.85
C THR A 93 12.68 15.41 -7.21
N PHE A 94 12.56 14.75 -8.37
CA PHE A 94 11.31 14.12 -8.78
C PHE A 94 10.85 13.03 -7.79
N GLU A 95 11.76 12.15 -7.38
CA GLU A 95 11.45 11.05 -6.45
C GLU A 95 11.04 11.55 -5.08
N ARG A 96 11.72 12.59 -4.57
CA ARG A 96 11.36 13.25 -3.29
C ARG A 96 9.97 13.87 -3.37
N ASN A 97 9.67 14.58 -4.45
CA ASN A 97 8.36 15.19 -4.67
C ASN A 97 7.27 14.14 -4.82
N LEU A 98 7.55 13.02 -5.51
CA LEU A 98 6.61 11.92 -5.65
C LEU A 98 6.26 11.31 -4.29
N ILE A 99 7.27 11.07 -3.44
CA ILE A 99 7.06 10.57 -2.06
C ILE A 99 6.24 11.58 -1.24
N LEU A 100 6.57 12.87 -1.30
CA LEU A 100 5.85 13.92 -0.57
C LEU A 100 4.39 14.02 -1.01
N VAL A 101 4.12 14.07 -2.32
CA VAL A 101 2.76 14.11 -2.87
C VAL A 101 2.00 12.85 -2.46
N THR A 102 2.64 11.68 -2.52
CA THR A 102 2.03 10.42 -2.09
C THR A 102 1.67 10.48 -0.60
N ALA A 103 2.52 11.03 0.26
CA ALA A 103 2.22 11.21 1.67
C ALA A 103 1.02 12.13 1.90
N VAL A 104 0.95 13.27 1.20
CA VAL A 104 -0.20 14.17 1.30
C VAL A 104 -1.49 13.49 0.85
N LEU A 105 -1.45 12.72 -0.25
CA LEU A 105 -2.60 11.98 -0.75
C LEU A 105 -3.06 10.88 0.21
N VAL A 106 -2.12 10.14 0.81
CA VAL A 106 -2.43 9.12 1.82
C VAL A 106 -3.08 9.77 3.05
N LEU A 107 -2.52 10.87 3.54
CA LEU A 107 -3.10 11.58 4.68
C LEU A 107 -4.53 12.08 4.37
N ALA A 108 -4.72 12.68 3.19
CA ALA A 108 -6.04 13.14 2.75
C ALA A 108 -7.04 11.97 2.62
N ALA A 109 -6.60 10.84 2.07
CA ALA A 109 -7.43 9.64 1.94
C ALA A 109 -7.82 9.07 3.31
N LEU A 110 -6.89 9.01 4.26
CA LEU A 110 -7.17 8.53 5.61
C LEU A 110 -8.12 9.48 6.35
N ILE A 111 -7.90 10.80 6.29
CA ILE A 111 -8.82 11.79 6.86
C ILE A 111 -10.22 11.63 6.26
N PHE A 112 -10.31 11.46 4.94
CA PHE A 112 -11.58 11.23 4.26
C PHE A 112 -12.27 9.97 4.80
N VAL A 113 -11.59 8.83 4.83
CA VAL A 113 -12.18 7.56 5.30
C VAL A 113 -12.59 7.65 6.77
N THR A 114 -11.75 8.22 7.62
CA THR A 114 -11.97 8.29 9.06
C THR A 114 -13.10 9.25 9.46
N TYR A 115 -13.16 10.44 8.85
CA TYR A 115 -14.08 11.49 9.32
C TYR A 115 -15.24 11.78 8.37
N PHE A 116 -15.07 11.57 7.06
CA PHE A 116 -16.05 12.01 6.07
C PHE A 116 -16.74 10.85 5.35
N GLY A 117 -16.12 9.66 5.30
CA GLY A 117 -16.59 8.52 4.50
C GLY A 117 -18.00 8.08 4.87
N ALA A 118 -18.29 7.92 6.16
CA ALA A 118 -19.60 7.51 6.64
C ALA A 118 -20.68 8.57 6.35
N SER A 119 -20.41 9.84 6.65
CA SER A 119 -21.34 10.95 6.39
C SER A 119 -21.58 11.15 4.90
N PHE A 120 -20.55 11.01 4.07
CA PHE A 120 -20.65 11.08 2.62
C PHE A 120 -21.51 9.94 2.05
N THR A 121 -21.26 8.70 2.50
CA THR A 121 -22.09 7.53 2.17
C THR A 121 -23.54 7.75 2.58
N ALA A 122 -23.80 8.18 3.81
CA ALA A 122 -25.15 8.42 4.30
C ALA A 122 -25.87 9.49 3.48
N TRP A 123 -25.21 10.63 3.22
CA TRP A 123 -25.73 11.69 2.36
C TRP A 123 -26.05 11.19 0.95
N LEU A 124 -25.15 10.40 0.35
CA LEU A 124 -25.37 9.88 -1.01
C LEU A 124 -26.56 8.92 -1.04
N SER A 125 -26.69 8.03 -0.05
CA SER A 125 -27.83 7.13 0.10
C SER A 125 -29.18 7.83 0.32
N THR A 126 -29.20 9.10 0.75
CA THR A 126 -30.46 9.89 0.79
C THR A 126 -30.89 10.40 -0.58
N LYS A 127 -29.97 10.45 -1.55
CA LYS A 127 -30.19 11.00 -2.89
C LYS A 127 -30.31 9.91 -3.96
N THR A 128 -29.79 8.73 -3.70
CA THR A 128 -29.76 7.61 -4.63
C THR A 128 -30.06 6.30 -3.90
N ASP A 129 -30.78 5.39 -4.57
CA ASP A 129 -31.07 4.05 -4.05
C ASP A 129 -29.84 3.16 -4.17
N ILE A 130 -28.84 3.38 -3.30
CA ILE A 130 -27.63 2.55 -3.27
C ILE A 130 -27.92 1.25 -2.52
N PRO A 131 -27.66 0.07 -3.13
CA PRO A 131 -27.79 -1.20 -2.42
C PRO A 131 -26.94 -1.24 -1.15
N ALA A 132 -27.51 -1.80 -0.07
CA ALA A 132 -26.80 -1.94 1.21
C ALA A 132 -25.50 -2.75 1.09
N SER A 133 -25.39 -3.65 0.11
CA SER A 133 -24.17 -4.40 -0.20
C SER A 133 -23.06 -3.55 -0.80
N ILE A 134 -23.39 -2.41 -1.43
CA ILE A 134 -22.44 -1.51 -2.10
C ILE A 134 -22.06 -0.34 -1.18
N ALA A 135 -22.96 0.10 -0.31
CA ALA A 135 -22.76 1.26 0.56
C ALA A 135 -21.42 1.28 1.33
N PRO A 136 -20.92 0.16 1.90
CA PRO A 136 -19.63 0.13 2.60
C PRO A 136 -18.43 0.44 1.69
N PHE A 137 -18.56 0.23 0.38
CA PHE A 137 -17.50 0.43 -0.60
C PHE A 137 -17.48 1.83 -1.23
N ILE A 138 -18.50 2.67 -0.99
CA ILE A 138 -18.57 4.03 -1.55
C ILE A 138 -17.31 4.85 -1.26
N PRO A 139 -16.77 4.90 -0.02
CA PRO A 139 -15.56 5.67 0.24
C PRO A 139 -14.38 5.19 -0.61
N LEU A 140 -14.24 3.88 -0.78
CA LEU A 140 -13.20 3.31 -1.64
C LEU A 140 -13.41 3.71 -3.11
N LEU A 141 -14.64 3.63 -3.63
CA LEU A 141 -14.95 4.02 -5.00
C LEU A 141 -14.65 5.51 -5.27
N VAL A 142 -14.93 6.38 -4.30
CA VAL A 142 -14.57 7.81 -4.37
C VAL A 142 -13.06 7.98 -4.43
N LEU A 143 -12.29 7.23 -3.63
CA LEU A 143 -10.82 7.29 -3.65
C LEU A 143 -10.21 6.73 -4.94
N LEU A 144 -10.92 5.88 -5.67
CA LEU A 144 -10.49 5.41 -6.99
C LEU A 144 -10.70 6.46 -8.09
N LEU A 145 -11.64 7.41 -7.92
CA LEU A 145 -11.96 8.41 -8.95
C LEU A 145 -10.73 9.28 -9.34
N PRO A 146 -9.93 9.83 -8.40
CA PRO A 146 -8.68 10.51 -8.73
C PRO A 146 -7.70 9.66 -9.54
N MET A 147 -7.67 8.34 -9.33
CA MET A 147 -6.80 7.45 -10.12
C MET A 147 -7.21 7.44 -11.59
N PHE A 148 -8.52 7.49 -11.88
CA PHE A 148 -9.03 7.59 -13.24
C PHE A 148 -8.84 8.99 -13.83
N LEU A 149 -9.08 10.05 -13.06
CA LEU A 149 -8.97 11.44 -13.52
C LEU A 149 -7.51 11.87 -13.79
N PHE A 150 -6.57 11.42 -12.94
CA PHE A 150 -5.15 11.77 -13.05
C PHE A 150 -4.28 10.65 -13.62
N ARG A 151 -4.93 9.66 -14.23
CA ARG A 151 -4.35 8.47 -14.85
C ARG A 151 -3.05 8.72 -15.60
N ASP A 152 -3.07 9.63 -16.58
CA ASP A 152 -1.92 9.91 -17.44
C ASP A 152 -0.69 10.36 -16.65
N ARG A 153 -0.91 11.24 -15.66
CA ARG A 153 0.15 11.74 -14.77
C ARG A 153 0.66 10.65 -13.84
N LEU A 154 -0.23 9.82 -13.28
CA LEU A 154 0.14 8.73 -12.38
C LEU A 154 1.02 7.69 -13.08
N VAL A 155 0.58 7.22 -14.26
CA VAL A 155 1.31 6.22 -15.04
C VAL A 155 2.66 6.79 -15.48
N LYS A 156 2.70 7.99 -16.07
CA LYS A 156 3.97 8.63 -16.46
C LYS A 156 4.90 8.85 -15.27
N GLY A 157 4.36 9.18 -14.10
CA GLY A 157 5.14 9.32 -12.86
C GLY A 157 5.79 8.01 -12.44
N LEU A 158 5.04 6.91 -12.43
CA LEU A 158 5.57 5.57 -12.10
C LEU A 158 6.60 5.08 -13.12
N LEU A 159 6.42 5.40 -14.40
CA LEU A 159 7.36 5.05 -15.45
C LEU A 159 8.64 5.88 -15.36
N LYS A 160 8.52 7.17 -15.02
CA LYS A 160 9.66 8.03 -14.75
C LYS A 160 10.48 7.53 -13.56
N LEU A 161 9.82 6.97 -12.53
CA LEU A 161 10.49 6.29 -11.42
C LEU A 161 11.29 5.06 -11.88
N CYS A 162 10.87 4.41 -12.96
CA CYS A 162 11.59 3.33 -13.62
C CYS A 162 12.68 3.83 -14.60
N GLY A 163 12.92 5.13 -14.69
CA GLY A 163 13.86 5.74 -15.65
C GLY A 163 13.29 5.91 -17.06
N VAL A 164 12.01 5.64 -17.27
CA VAL A 164 11.37 5.75 -18.59
C VAL A 164 10.65 7.09 -18.73
N HIS A 165 10.97 7.80 -19.80
CA HIS A 165 10.36 9.08 -20.13
C HIS A 165 9.43 8.88 -21.34
N LEU A 166 8.15 9.20 -21.15
CA LEU A 166 7.15 9.19 -22.22
C LEU A 166 6.71 10.61 -22.53
N GLU A 167 6.78 10.98 -23.81
CA GLU A 167 6.18 12.21 -24.34
C GLU A 167 4.85 11.88 -25.03
N GLY A 168 3.93 12.83 -25.07
CA GLY A 168 2.61 12.65 -25.70
C GLY A 168 1.59 11.89 -24.84
N GLU A 169 0.43 11.56 -25.42
CA GLU A 169 -0.66 10.86 -24.75
C GLU A 169 -0.41 9.36 -24.62
N LEU A 170 -0.86 8.76 -23.51
CA LEU A 170 -0.78 7.31 -23.35
C LEU A 170 -1.71 6.58 -24.32
N SER A 171 -1.16 5.58 -25.02
CA SER A 171 -1.92 4.62 -25.83
C SER A 171 -3.07 3.98 -25.04
N PRO A 172 -4.24 3.71 -25.64
CA PRO A 172 -5.32 2.95 -24.99
C PRO A 172 -4.88 1.58 -24.42
N LYS A 173 -3.79 1.00 -24.93
CA LYS A 173 -3.26 -0.26 -24.38
C LYS A 173 -2.69 -0.12 -22.96
N SER A 174 -2.41 1.10 -22.51
CA SER A 174 -1.98 1.35 -21.14
C SER A 174 -3.09 1.11 -20.10
N TYR A 175 -4.36 0.93 -20.50
CA TYR A 175 -5.40 0.43 -19.58
C TYR A 175 -5.10 -0.97 -19.07
N LEU A 176 -4.42 -1.82 -19.87
CA LEU A 176 -3.96 -3.12 -19.40
C LEU A 176 -2.90 -2.96 -18.30
N PHE A 177 -2.05 -1.92 -18.37
CA PHE A 177 -1.07 -1.64 -17.33
C PHE A 177 -1.75 -1.26 -16.03
N GLU A 178 -2.74 -0.37 -16.06
CA GLU A 178 -3.51 0.00 -14.87
C GLU A 178 -4.26 -1.18 -14.26
N LEU A 179 -4.87 -2.01 -15.12
CA LEU A 179 -5.54 -3.21 -14.67
C LEU A 179 -4.56 -4.13 -13.93
N LEU A 180 -3.37 -4.38 -14.50
CA LEU A 180 -2.36 -5.23 -13.87
C LEU A 180 -1.73 -4.57 -12.64
N TYR A 181 -1.52 -3.26 -12.67
CA TYR A 181 -1.02 -2.46 -11.55
C TYR A 181 -1.96 -2.50 -10.35
N THR A 182 -3.27 -2.64 -10.60
CA THR A 182 -4.29 -2.79 -9.54
C THR A 182 -4.48 -4.25 -9.16
N ALA A 183 -4.56 -5.16 -10.14
CA ALA A 183 -4.89 -6.56 -9.94
C ALA A 183 -3.76 -7.34 -9.25
N PHE A 184 -2.48 -7.11 -9.60
CA PHE A 184 -1.39 -7.86 -8.98
C PHE A 184 -1.23 -7.60 -7.48
N PRO A 185 -1.27 -6.36 -6.96
CA PRO A 185 -1.29 -6.15 -5.52
C PRO A 185 -2.47 -6.89 -4.86
N ILE A 186 -3.68 -6.79 -5.42
CA ILE A 186 -4.86 -7.47 -4.86
C ILE A 186 -4.65 -8.99 -4.81
N LEU A 187 -4.16 -9.59 -5.89
CA LEU A 187 -3.95 -11.04 -5.98
C LEU A 187 -2.83 -11.53 -5.05
N LEU A 188 -1.73 -10.79 -4.94
CA LEU A 188 -0.59 -11.20 -4.10
C LEU A 188 -0.81 -10.93 -2.62
N VAL A 189 -1.60 -9.91 -2.29
CA VAL A 189 -1.76 -9.43 -0.91
C VAL A 189 -3.11 -9.85 -0.32
N GLY A 190 -4.07 -10.33 -1.13
CA GLY A 190 -5.40 -10.73 -0.65
C GLY A 190 -5.38 -11.81 0.43
N ALA A 191 -4.65 -12.91 0.23
CA ALA A 191 -4.51 -13.95 1.25
C ALA A 191 -3.76 -13.47 2.51
N PRO A 192 -2.61 -12.76 2.38
CA PRO A 192 -1.98 -12.07 3.52
C PRO A 192 -2.92 -11.12 4.27
N MET A 193 -3.75 -10.32 3.59
CA MET A 193 -4.75 -9.45 4.25
C MET A 193 -5.75 -10.24 5.08
N VAL A 194 -6.23 -11.38 4.57
CA VAL A 194 -7.15 -12.25 5.34
C VAL A 194 -6.46 -12.77 6.60
N LEU A 195 -5.19 -13.17 6.50
CA LEU A 195 -4.43 -13.59 7.68
C LEU A 195 -4.20 -12.44 8.66
N HIS A 196 -3.91 -11.23 8.16
CA HIS A 196 -3.76 -10.03 8.96
C HIS A 196 -5.01 -9.75 9.82
N TYR A 197 -6.20 -9.79 9.21
CA TYR A 197 -7.46 -9.64 9.95
C TYR A 197 -7.71 -10.78 10.94
N LYS A 198 -7.31 -12.01 10.61
CA LYS A 198 -7.44 -13.15 11.53
C LYS A 198 -6.52 -13.04 12.74
N LEU A 199 -5.27 -12.63 12.55
CA LEU A 199 -4.32 -12.45 13.65
C LEU A 199 -4.80 -11.38 14.63
N ASN A 200 -5.31 -10.26 14.12
CA ASN A 200 -5.95 -9.23 14.94
C ASN A 200 -7.19 -9.77 15.67
N GLY A 201 -8.05 -10.52 14.96
CA GLY A 201 -9.22 -11.15 15.56
C GLY A 201 -8.88 -12.18 16.65
N TRP A 202 -7.82 -12.96 16.47
CA TRP A 202 -7.33 -13.92 17.48
C TRP A 202 -6.66 -13.24 18.67
N ALA A 203 -6.10 -12.04 18.48
CA ALA A 203 -5.52 -11.27 19.57
C ALA A 203 -6.57 -10.70 20.53
N MET A 204 -7.82 -10.51 20.07
CA MET A 204 -8.91 -10.00 20.90
C MET A 204 -9.16 -10.87 22.13
N GLY A 205 -9.11 -10.28 23.32
CA GLY A 205 -9.33 -10.96 24.59
C GLY A 205 -8.14 -11.78 25.12
N THR A 206 -7.03 -11.84 24.39
CA THR A 206 -5.78 -12.48 24.85
C THR A 206 -4.94 -11.53 25.70
N GLN A 207 -3.96 -12.06 26.43
CA GLN A 207 -3.09 -11.28 27.32
C GLN A 207 -1.64 -11.77 27.30
N GLY A 208 -0.73 -10.93 27.81
CA GLY A 208 0.67 -11.30 28.00
C GLY A 208 1.37 -11.76 26.72
N TRP A 209 2.11 -12.86 26.80
CA TRP A 209 2.92 -13.37 25.68
C TRP A 209 2.11 -13.84 24.48
N GLU A 210 0.87 -14.31 24.68
CA GLU A 210 0.01 -14.74 23.59
C GLU A 210 -0.38 -13.54 22.71
N LEU A 211 -0.85 -12.45 23.34
CA LEU A 211 -1.19 -11.20 22.68
C LEU A 211 -0.01 -10.66 21.88
N PHE A 212 1.14 -10.47 22.53
CA PHE A 212 2.32 -9.92 21.84
C PHE A 212 2.88 -10.88 20.78
N GLY A 213 2.73 -12.20 20.94
CA GLY A 213 3.10 -13.19 19.94
C GLY A 213 2.29 -13.04 18.66
N LEU A 214 0.97 -12.92 18.77
CA LEU A 214 0.06 -12.72 17.64
C LEU A 214 0.32 -11.39 16.92
N LEU A 215 0.46 -10.30 17.68
CA LEU A 215 0.73 -8.96 17.13
C LEU A 215 2.13 -8.85 16.49
N SER A 216 3.12 -9.56 17.03
CA SER A 216 4.45 -9.65 16.43
C SER A 216 4.41 -10.41 15.10
N ALA A 217 3.68 -11.53 15.05
CA ALA A 217 3.50 -12.28 13.81
C ALA A 217 2.80 -11.44 12.74
N ASP A 218 1.80 -10.66 13.14
CA ASP A 218 1.09 -9.75 12.24
C ASP A 218 1.99 -8.61 11.73
N SER A 219 2.83 -8.07 12.61
CA SER A 219 3.82 -7.06 12.24
C SER A 219 4.79 -7.56 11.17
N VAL A 220 5.30 -8.79 11.33
CA VAL A 220 6.14 -9.44 10.30
C VAL A 220 5.37 -9.64 9.00
N LEU A 221 4.12 -10.10 9.08
CA LEU A 221 3.26 -10.29 7.92
C LEU A 221 3.08 -8.99 7.12
N VAL A 222 2.81 -7.86 7.80
CA VAL A 222 2.69 -6.54 7.16
C VAL A 222 4.01 -6.12 6.48
N GLY A 223 5.16 -6.38 7.13
CA GLY A 223 6.48 -6.19 6.51
C GLY A 223 6.65 -6.98 5.20
N LEU A 224 6.24 -8.25 5.20
CA LEU A 224 6.28 -9.11 4.00
C LEU A 224 5.30 -8.65 2.93
N MET A 225 4.12 -8.15 3.31
CA MET A 225 3.15 -7.58 2.37
C MET A 225 3.71 -6.37 1.63
N ALA A 226 4.50 -5.52 2.29
CA ALA A 226 5.19 -4.41 1.62
C ALA A 226 6.11 -4.90 0.49
N LEU A 227 6.82 -6.03 0.70
CA LEU A 227 7.63 -6.64 -0.36
C LEU A 227 6.77 -7.13 -1.53
N LEU A 228 5.66 -7.81 -1.22
CA LEU A 228 4.73 -8.32 -2.23
C LEU A 228 4.12 -7.19 -3.07
N ILE A 229 3.76 -6.07 -2.44
CA ILE A 229 3.24 -4.89 -3.15
C ILE A 229 4.32 -4.33 -4.08
N GLY A 230 5.55 -4.10 -3.60
CA GLY A 230 6.65 -3.63 -4.45
C GLY A 230 6.94 -4.56 -5.64
N LEU A 231 6.96 -5.88 -5.41
CA LEU A 231 7.15 -6.89 -6.46
C LEU A 231 5.97 -6.94 -7.45
N SER A 232 4.75 -6.70 -6.97
CA SER A 232 3.55 -6.63 -7.83
C SER A 232 3.64 -5.49 -8.85
N PHE A 233 4.19 -4.33 -8.44
CA PHE A 233 4.40 -3.20 -9.36
C PHE A 233 5.44 -3.55 -10.43
N ARG A 234 6.51 -4.27 -10.06
CA ARG A 234 7.49 -4.77 -11.03
C ARG A 234 6.86 -5.73 -12.03
N LEU A 235 5.98 -6.61 -11.60
CA LEU A 235 5.23 -7.51 -12.50
C LEU A 235 4.37 -6.71 -13.48
N ALA A 236 3.62 -5.73 -12.98
CA ALA A 236 2.76 -4.89 -13.82
C ALA A 236 3.56 -4.17 -14.91
N VAL A 237 4.70 -3.57 -14.53
CA VAL A 237 5.61 -2.93 -15.49
C VAL A 237 6.15 -3.96 -16.49
N THR A 238 6.65 -5.10 -16.04
CA THR A 238 7.24 -6.09 -16.96
C THR A 238 6.24 -6.63 -17.99
N CYS A 239 5.00 -6.87 -17.57
CA CYS A 239 3.94 -7.42 -18.42
C CYS A 239 3.50 -6.49 -19.55
N VAL A 240 3.46 -5.17 -19.31
CA VAL A 240 3.02 -4.20 -20.33
C VAL A 240 4.19 -3.59 -21.08
N TYR A 241 5.26 -3.26 -20.38
CA TYR A 241 6.34 -2.45 -20.94
C TYR A 241 7.30 -3.22 -21.85
N SER A 242 7.34 -4.56 -21.74
CA SER A 242 8.08 -5.42 -22.69
C SER A 242 7.47 -5.43 -24.10
N LYS A 243 6.22 -4.98 -24.25
CA LYS A 243 5.49 -4.96 -25.53
C LYS A 243 5.42 -3.57 -26.19
N GLU A 244 5.42 -2.48 -25.40
CA GLU A 244 5.29 -1.10 -25.91
C GLU A 244 6.65 -0.47 -26.30
N LEU A 245 7.77 -0.84 -25.65
CA LEU A 245 9.14 -0.38 -26.01
C LEU A 245 9.71 -0.97 -27.31
N LYS A 246 8.96 -1.82 -28.02
CA LYS A 246 9.40 -2.45 -29.27
C LYS A 246 9.07 -1.64 -30.52
N LYS A 247 8.44 -0.47 -30.40
CA LYS A 247 8.29 0.43 -31.54
C LYS A 247 9.30 1.57 -31.41
N PRO A 248 10.20 1.73 -32.40
CA PRO A 248 11.06 2.91 -32.48
C PRO A 248 10.22 4.18 -32.66
#